data_AF-A0A8T0EJW7-F1
#
_entry.id   AF-A0A8T0EJW7-F1
#
_cell.length_a   1.000
_cell.length_b   1.000
_cell.length_c   1.000
_cell.angle_alpha   90.00
_cell.angle_beta   90.00
_cell.angle_gamma   90.00
#
_symmetry.space_group_name_H-M   'P 1'
#
loop_
_entity.id
_entity.type
_entity.pdbx_description
1 polymer ?
#
loop_
_entity_poly.entity_id
_entity_poly.type
_entity_poly.pdbx_seq_one_letter_code
_entity_poly.pdbx_strand_id
1 'polypeptide(L)'
;MSARYHLSAYDCGLCLRLEAGQSAITIAAATSVSKSVISRIKKADEGGNALQKHAGDRGRSTTPLGDSYVALMAKRNRNLTPGQILQTLQPLPEFQMDFPKSVVKRIK
;
A
#
# COMPACT_ATOMS: atom_id res chain seq x y z
N MET A 1 -1.78 15.38 -14.24
CA MET A 1 -0.53 14.92 -14.91
C MET A 1 0.43 14.48 -13.82
N SER A 2 0.70 13.19 -13.69
CA SER A 2 1.53 12.65 -12.60
C SER A 2 2.90 12.25 -13.15
N ALA A 3 3.92 13.06 -12.86
CA ALA A 3 5.30 12.74 -13.19
C ALA A 3 5.78 11.62 -12.25
N ARG A 4 6.14 10.49 -12.85
CA ARG A 4 6.63 9.28 -12.20
C ARG A 4 8.07 9.55 -11.73
N TYR A 5 8.32 9.61 -10.43
CA TYR A 5 9.69 9.69 -9.93
C TYR A 5 10.21 8.26 -9.74
N HIS A 6 10.85 7.73 -10.78
CA HIS A 6 11.79 6.61 -10.62
C HIS A 6 13.02 7.18 -9.93
N LEU A 7 13.50 6.59 -8.83
CA LEU A 7 14.80 7.03 -8.29
C LEU A 7 15.83 6.82 -9.38
N SER A 8 16.31 7.93 -9.90
CA SER A 8 17.39 8.00 -10.87
C SER A 8 18.71 8.08 -10.11
N ALA A 9 19.83 7.81 -10.77
CA ALA A 9 21.16 7.96 -10.16
C ALA A 9 21.41 9.36 -9.56
N TYR A 10 20.66 10.36 -10.01
CA TYR A 10 20.65 11.72 -9.48
C TYR A 10 20.06 11.81 -8.06
N ASP A 11 19.08 10.97 -7.72
CA ASP A 11 18.47 10.94 -6.40
C ASP A 11 19.43 10.34 -5.36
N CYS A 12 20.26 9.36 -5.74
CA CYS A 12 21.31 8.82 -4.87
C CYS A 12 22.38 9.87 -4.53
N GLY A 13 22.82 10.66 -5.51
CA GLY A 13 23.78 11.75 -5.27
C GLY A 13 23.21 12.88 -4.41
N LEU A 14 21.90 13.14 -4.53
CA LEU A 14 21.19 14.09 -3.67
C LEU A 14 21.07 13.60 -2.23
N CYS A 15 20.69 12.33 -2.02
CA CYS A 15 20.60 11.72 -0.70
C CYS A 15 21.96 11.78 0.03
N LEU A 16 23.05 11.40 -0.62
CA LEU A 16 24.40 11.46 -0.02
C LEU A 16 24.80 12.89 0.38
N ARG A 17 24.45 13.90 -0.42
CA ARG A 17 24.70 15.32 -0.09
C ARG A 17 23.83 15.83 1.05
N LEU A 18 22.60 15.33 1.17
CA LEU A 18 21.71 15.63 2.27
C LEU A 18 22.18 14.97 3.58
N GLU A 19 22.64 13.73 3.53
CA GLU A 19 23.25 13.01 4.66
C GLU A 19 24.54 13.69 5.15
N ALA A 20 25.32 14.29 4.23
CA ALA A 20 26.49 15.10 4.55
C ALA A 20 26.17 16.49 5.17
N GLY A 21 24.88 16.79 5.42
CA GLY A 21 24.47 18.01 6.11
C GLY A 21 24.52 19.29 5.27
N GLN A 22 24.62 19.19 3.94
CA GLN A 22 24.66 20.37 3.07
C GLN A 22 23.32 21.11 3.05
N SER A 23 23.37 22.44 2.91
CA SER A 23 22.17 23.26 2.90
C SER A 23 21.32 23.01 1.65
N ALA A 24 19.99 23.11 1.76
CA ALA A 24 19.09 22.92 0.62
C ALA A 24 19.32 23.94 -0.51
N ILE A 25 19.92 25.10 -0.22
CA ILE A 25 20.24 26.13 -1.20
C ILE A 25 21.48 25.74 -2.01
N THR A 26 22.53 25.27 -1.34
CA THR A 26 23.75 24.79 -2.00
C THR A 26 23.46 23.57 -2.86
N ILE A 27 22.56 22.70 -2.42
CA ILE A 27 22.11 21.54 -3.18
C ILE A 27 21.28 21.98 -4.41
N ALA A 28 20.34 22.91 -4.24
CA ALA A 28 19.54 23.44 -5.35
C ALA A 28 20.37 24.24 -6.38
N ALA A 29 21.51 24.81 -5.98
CA ALA A 29 22.43 25.48 -6.90
C ALA A 29 23.32 24.47 -7.66
N ALA A 30 23.72 23.39 -6.99
CA ALA A 30 24.55 22.34 -7.56
C ALA A 30 23.77 21.33 -8.41
N THR A 31 22.44 21.39 -8.38
CA THR A 31 21.56 20.39 -8.97
C THR A 31 20.36 21.08 -9.61
N SER A 32 19.85 20.61 -10.75
CA SER A 32 18.74 21.27 -11.47
C SER A 32 17.36 21.01 -10.83
N VAL A 33 17.31 20.77 -9.52
CA VAL A 33 16.08 20.50 -8.78
C VAL A 33 15.73 21.67 -7.88
N SER A 34 14.43 21.98 -7.86
CA SER A 34 13.91 23.07 -7.09
C SER A 34 14.09 22.86 -5.59
N LYS A 35 14.35 23.97 -4.88
CA LYS A 35 14.48 24.02 -3.42
C LYS A 35 13.27 23.38 -2.69
N SER A 36 12.08 23.47 -3.28
CA SER A 36 10.85 22.89 -2.72
C SER A 36 10.85 21.36 -2.72
N VAL A 37 11.45 20.73 -3.73
CA VAL A 37 11.57 19.26 -3.81
C VAL A 37 12.62 18.77 -2.81
N ILE A 38 13.79 19.44 -2.73
CA ILE A 38 14.84 19.09 -1.76
C ILE A 38 14.34 19.18 -0.32
N SER A 39 13.55 20.22 0.01
CA SER A 39 12.94 20.35 1.34
C SER A 39 11.94 19.23 1.66
N ARG A 40 11.24 18.69 0.67
CA ARG A 40 10.30 17.57 0.87
C ARG A 40 11.03 16.26 1.09
N ILE A 41 12.09 16.02 0.31
CA ILE A 41 12.93 14.82 0.45
C ILE A 41 13.56 14.78 1.84
N LYS A 42 14.20 15.89 2.28
CA LYS A 42 14.79 15.98 3.62
C LYS A 42 13.78 15.66 4.73
N LYS A 43 12.56 16.20 4.65
CA LYS A 43 11.49 15.91 5.62
C LYS A 43 11.00 14.47 5.56
N ALA A 44 11.00 13.85 4.38
CA ALA A 44 10.61 12.45 4.20
C ALA A 44 11.64 11.51 4.85
N ASP A 45 12.93 11.83 4.71
CA ASP A 45 14.03 11.10 5.34
C ASP A 45 14.03 11.25 6.87
N GLU A 46 13.85 12.49 7.37
CA GLU A 46 13.72 12.78 8.80
C GLU A 46 12.52 12.08 9.46
N GLY A 47 11.41 11.93 8.71
CA GLY A 47 10.20 11.28 9.18
C GLY A 47 10.20 9.75 9.04
N GLY A 48 11.30 9.12 8.61
CA GLY A 48 11.38 7.67 8.37
C GLY A 48 10.43 7.16 7.27
N ASN A 49 9.81 8.07 6.51
CA ASN A 49 8.94 7.75 5.39
C ASN A 49 9.75 7.93 4.11
N ALA A 50 10.78 7.10 3.94
CA ALA A 50 11.48 6.95 2.68
C ALA A 50 10.46 6.47 1.62
N LEU A 51 9.93 7.44 0.87
CA LEU A 51 8.93 7.29 -0.18
C LEU A 51 7.59 6.78 0.36
N GLN A 52 6.55 7.56 0.11
CA GLN A 52 5.18 7.18 0.40
C GLN A 52 4.94 5.77 -0.15
N LYS A 53 4.77 4.80 0.76
CA LYS A 53 4.30 3.46 0.41
C LYS A 53 3.12 3.65 -0.53
N HIS A 54 3.12 2.92 -1.65
CA HIS A 54 1.99 2.92 -2.58
C HIS A 54 0.71 2.97 -1.78
N ALA A 55 -0.15 3.94 -2.06
CA ALA A 55 -1.45 4.01 -1.42
C ALA A 55 -2.03 2.61 -1.52
N GLY A 56 -2.14 1.93 -0.38
CA GLY A 56 -2.74 0.62 -0.35
C GLY A 56 -4.09 0.73 -1.01
N ASP A 57 -4.46 -0.28 -1.80
CA ASP A 57 -5.83 -0.36 -2.28
C ASP A 57 -6.77 -0.21 -1.09
N ARG A 58 -7.94 0.39 -1.31
CA ARG A 58 -8.91 0.59 -0.23
C ARG A 58 -9.17 -0.76 0.42
N GLY A 59 -9.23 -0.78 1.75
CA GLY A 59 -9.48 -2.02 2.50
C GLY A 59 -10.66 -2.78 1.89
N ARG A 60 -10.46 -4.05 1.57
CA ARG A 60 -11.52 -4.86 0.97
C ARG A 60 -12.66 -5.00 1.97
N SER A 61 -13.89 -4.75 1.52
CA SER A 61 -15.09 -5.06 2.30
C SER A 61 -15.30 -6.57 2.44
N THR A 62 -14.65 -7.37 1.60
CA THR A 62 -14.77 -8.83 1.57
C THR A 62 -13.49 -9.48 2.07
N THR A 63 -13.63 -10.66 2.68
CA THR A 63 -12.50 -11.50 3.07
C THR A 63 -12.19 -12.50 1.96
N PRO A 64 -10.93 -12.94 1.79
CA PRO A 64 -10.59 -13.94 0.76
C PRO A 64 -11.41 -15.25 0.85
N LEU A 65 -11.81 -15.63 2.08
CA LEU A 65 -12.69 -16.77 2.33
C LEU A 65 -14.13 -16.49 1.86
N GLY A 66 -14.64 -15.29 2.15
CA GLY A 66 -15.95 -14.84 1.69
C GLY A 66 -16.03 -14.84 0.16
N ASP A 67 -15.00 -14.33 -0.51
CA ASP A 67 -14.92 -14.31 -1.97
C ASP A 67 -14.93 -15.73 -2.56
N SER A 68 -14.18 -16.65 -1.95
CA SER A 68 -14.14 -18.06 -2.36
C SER A 68 -15.50 -18.73 -2.21
N TYR A 69 -16.23 -18.43 -1.13
CA TYR A 69 -17.56 -18.96 -0.89
C TYR A 69 -18.59 -18.41 -1.88
N VAL A 70 -18.55 -17.10 -2.18
CA VAL A 70 -19.37 -16.46 -3.21
C VAL A 70 -19.10 -17.09 -4.58
N ALA A 71 -17.84 -17.31 -4.94
CA ALA A 71 -17.47 -17.95 -6.20
C ALA A 71 -18.01 -19.39 -6.32
N LEU A 72 -17.96 -20.17 -5.24
CA LEU A 72 -18.53 -21.52 -5.20
C LEU A 72 -20.06 -21.50 -5.35
N MET A 73 -20.72 -20.57 -4.68
CA MET A 73 -22.17 -20.42 -4.76
C MET A 73 -22.62 -19.98 -6.15
N ALA A 74 -21.90 -19.06 -6.79
CA ALA A 74 -22.14 -18.68 -8.18
C ALA A 74 -21.92 -19.85 -9.15
N LYS A 75 -20.88 -20.66 -8.92
CA LYS A 75 -20.58 -21.82 -9.77
C LYS A 75 -21.66 -22.91 -9.68
N ARG A 76 -22.22 -23.14 -8.49
CA ARG A 76 -23.32 -24.11 -8.25
C ARG A 76 -24.66 -23.61 -8.76
N ASN A 77 -24.90 -22.30 -8.68
CA ASN A 77 -26.18 -21.68 -8.99
C ASN A 77 -26.09 -20.75 -10.19
N ARG A 78 -25.73 -21.28 -11.37
CA ARG A 78 -25.52 -20.50 -12.60
C ARG A 78 -26.75 -19.73 -13.09
N ASN A 79 -27.94 -20.15 -12.67
CA ASN A 79 -29.22 -19.53 -13.04
C ASN A 79 -29.66 -18.42 -12.09
N LEU A 80 -28.95 -18.23 -10.96
CA LEU A 80 -29.29 -17.20 -9.97
C LEU A 80 -28.54 -15.91 -10.26
N THR A 81 -29.21 -14.80 -9.98
CA THR A 81 -28.60 -13.46 -10.05
C THR A 81 -27.66 -13.23 -8.87
N PRO A 82 -26.66 -12.34 -8.99
CA PRO A 82 -25.76 -12.00 -7.88
C PRO A 82 -26.50 -11.52 -6.62
N GLY A 83 -27.59 -10.77 -6.78
CA GLY A 83 -28.43 -10.32 -5.67
C GLY A 83 -29.16 -11.48 -4.97
N GLN A 84 -29.68 -12.44 -5.73
CA GLN A 84 -30.26 -13.66 -5.17
C GLN A 84 -29.22 -14.52 -4.46
N ILE A 85 -28.01 -14.64 -5.01
CA ILE A 85 -26.89 -15.32 -4.35
C ILE A 85 -26.59 -14.60 -3.03
N LEU A 86 -26.44 -13.28 -3.03
CA LEU A 86 -26.20 -12.51 -1.81
C LEU A 86 -27.34 -12.63 -0.78
N GLN A 87 -28.58 -12.73 -1.22
CA GLN A 87 -29.74 -12.94 -0.34
C GLN A 87 -29.78 -14.36 0.26
N THR A 88 -29.30 -15.37 -0.47
CA THR A 88 -29.08 -16.72 0.10
C THR A 88 -27.90 -16.77 1.07
N LEU A 89 -26.98 -15.82 0.96
CA LEU A 89 -25.84 -15.62 1.87
C LEU A 89 -26.24 -14.80 3.12
N GLN A 90 -27.45 -14.99 3.67
CA GLN A 90 -27.98 -14.30 4.87
C GLN A 90 -26.87 -13.91 5.87
N PRO A 91 -26.96 -12.72 6.50
CA PRO A 91 -25.82 -12.06 7.13
C PRO A 91 -25.13 -13.04 8.08
N LEU A 92 -23.97 -13.55 7.66
CA LEU A 92 -23.07 -14.17 8.61
C LEU A 92 -22.79 -13.05 9.61
N PRO A 93 -23.21 -13.17 10.89
CA PRO A 93 -22.66 -12.29 11.92
C PRO A 93 -21.16 -12.42 11.73
N GLU A 94 -20.48 -11.28 11.60
CA GLU A 94 -19.03 -11.16 11.48
C GLU A 94 -18.35 -12.49 11.72
N PHE A 95 -17.91 -13.14 10.63
CA PHE A 95 -17.08 -14.33 10.71
C PHE A 95 -15.70 -13.89 11.24
N GLN A 96 -15.70 -13.25 12.41
CA GLN A 96 -14.60 -12.99 13.29
C GLN A 96 -14.23 -14.34 13.87
N MET A 97 -13.62 -15.15 13.01
CA MET A 97 -12.81 -16.25 13.47
C MET A 97 -11.63 -15.59 14.17
N ASP A 98 -11.78 -15.37 15.47
CA ASP A 98 -10.66 -15.24 16.39
C ASP A 98 -9.85 -16.52 16.25
N PHE A 99 -8.95 -16.56 15.26
CA PHE A 99 -7.96 -17.61 15.19
C PHE A 99 -7.19 -17.52 16.51
N PRO A 100 -7.28 -18.53 17.40
CA PRO A 100 -6.47 -18.48 18.60
C PRO A 100 -5.03 -18.45 18.12
N LYS A 101 -4.25 -17.48 18.64
CA LYS A 101 -2.83 -17.29 18.33
C LYS A 101 -1.98 -18.55 18.57
N SER A 102 -2.57 -19.61 19.13
CA SER A 102 -1.99 -20.95 19.30
C SER A 102 -1.80 -21.74 17.99
N VAL A 103 -2.45 -21.38 16.87
CA VAL A 103 -2.32 -22.15 15.61
C VAL A 103 -1.17 -21.67 14.72
N VAL A 104 -0.57 -20.50 14.98
CA VAL A 104 0.63 -20.03 14.26
C VAL A 104 1.90 -20.53 14.96
N LYS A 105 2.07 -21.85 15.10
CA LYS A 105 3.37 -22.48 15.39
C LYS A 105 3.46 -23.84 14.72
N ARG A 106 3.77 -23.86 13.42
CA ARG A 106 4.70 -24.81 12.80
C ARG A 106 4.85 -24.52 11.32
N ILE A 107 5.89 -23.75 10.98
CA ILE A 107 6.63 -23.96 9.74
C ILE A 107 8.09 -24.01 10.18
N LYS A 108 8.72 -25.17 9.95
CA LYS A 108 10.15 -25.41 10.12
C LYS A 108 10.88 -24.88 8.91
#